data_AF-A0A7S2WTH1-F1
#
_entry.id   AF-A0A7S2WTH1-F1
#
_cell.length_a   1.000
_cell.length_b   1.000
_cell.length_c   1.000
_cell.angle_alpha   90.00
_cell.angle_beta   90.00
_cell.angle_gamma   90.00
#
_symmetry.space_group_name_H-M   'P 1'
#
loop_
_entity.id
_entity.type
_entity.pdbx_description
1 polymer ?
#
loop_
_entity_poly.entity_id
_entity_poly.type
_entity_poly.pdbx_seq_one_letter_code
_entity_poly.pdbx_strand_id
1 'polypeptide(L)'
;NNNSSRFGKLITVKFDTNGAICGGSIINYLLEKSRVVFQSEGERNYHIFYQLIAGGKADPELQKTLKITDAVDYHYLDQSGVVEIEGINDEKDFSIIRRAFTTLSFDEDSIVAPILAITAAVLHL
;
A
#
# COMPACT_ATOMS: atom_id res chain seq x y z
N ASN A 1 -9.54 14.67 2.90
CA ASN A 1 -9.85 13.68 1.84
C ASN A 1 -9.19 12.38 2.24
N ASN A 2 -9.99 11.35 2.56
CA ASN A 2 -9.49 10.11 3.18
C ASN A 2 -8.79 9.16 2.19
N ASN A 3 -8.88 9.42 0.88
CA ASN A 3 -8.22 8.65 -0.19
C ASN A 3 -7.55 9.61 -1.20
N SER A 4 -6.74 10.56 -0.69
CA SER A 4 -6.04 11.51 -1.54
C SER A 4 -4.98 10.81 -2.38
N SER A 5 -5.04 10.95 -3.71
CA SER A 5 -3.93 10.54 -4.57
C SER A 5 -2.71 11.43 -4.29
N ARG A 6 -1.56 10.82 -3.97
CA ARG A 6 -0.28 11.52 -3.69
C ARG A 6 0.73 11.37 -4.84
N PHE A 7 0.21 11.05 -6.02
CA PHE A 7 0.92 11.04 -7.31
C PHE A 7 -0.10 11.32 -8.42
N GLY A 8 0.34 11.97 -9.48
CA GLY A 8 -0.42 12.08 -10.73
C GLY A 8 -0.26 10.81 -11.55
N LYS A 9 -1.29 10.42 -12.32
CA LYS A 9 -1.22 9.27 -13.23
C LYS A 9 -1.78 9.60 -14.59
N LEU A 10 -1.06 9.20 -15.64
CA LEU A 10 -1.57 9.14 -17.01
C LEU A 10 -1.80 7.69 -17.38
N ILE A 11 -3.06 7.34 -17.66
CA ILE A 11 -3.45 6.00 -18.08
C ILE A 11 -3.70 6.05 -19.59
N THR A 12 -2.96 5.24 -20.33
CA THR A 12 -3.14 5.06 -21.78
C THR A 12 -3.81 3.71 -22.01
N VAL A 13 -4.92 3.70 -22.73
CA VAL A 13 -5.59 2.47 -23.20
C VAL A 13 -5.32 2.34 -24.69
N LYS A 14 -4.84 1.18 -25.12
CA LYS A 14 -4.50 0.89 -26.52
C LYS A 14 -5.60 0.04 -27.15
N PHE A 15 -5.99 0.42 -28.36
CA PHE A 15 -7.01 -0.27 -29.15
C PHE A 15 -6.39 -0.83 -30.42
N ASP A 16 -6.87 -1.99 -30.87
CA ASP A 16 -6.54 -2.53 -32.17
C ASP A 16 -7.37 -1.85 -33.29
N THR A 17 -7.14 -2.26 -34.54
CA THR A 17 -7.87 -1.71 -35.71
C THR A 17 -9.37 -2.01 -35.70
N ASN A 18 -9.81 -2.97 -34.90
CA ASN A 18 -11.22 -3.35 -34.74
C ASN A 18 -11.87 -2.63 -33.54
N GLY A 19 -11.12 -1.78 -32.81
CA GLY A 19 -11.60 -1.07 -31.63
C GLY A 19 -11.63 -1.92 -30.35
N ALA A 20 -11.00 -3.09 -30.34
CA ALA A 20 -10.87 -3.90 -29.13
C ALA A 20 -9.66 -3.46 -28.29
N ILE A 21 -9.77 -3.54 -26.96
CA ILE A 21 -8.65 -3.23 -26.05
C ILE A 21 -7.55 -4.28 -26.25
N CYS A 22 -6.37 -3.83 -26.65
CA CYS A 22 -5.22 -4.69 -26.89
C CYS A 22 -4.06 -4.44 -25.91
N GLY A 23 -4.18 -3.42 -25.06
CA GLY A 23 -3.22 -3.17 -23.99
C GLY A 23 -3.43 -1.85 -23.28
N GLY A 24 -2.50 -1.52 -22.40
CA GLY A 24 -2.48 -0.23 -21.72
C GLY A 24 -1.13 0.05 -21.06
N SER A 25 -0.93 1.28 -20.63
CA SER A 25 0.23 1.69 -19.84
C SER A 25 -0.15 2.76 -18.84
N ILE A 26 0.56 2.79 -17.72
CA ILE A 26 0.39 3.78 -16.66
C ILE A 26 1.72 4.48 -16.47
N ILE A 27 1.70 5.82 -16.50
CA ILE A 27 2.85 6.65 -16.16
C ILE A 27 2.50 7.44 -14.90
N ASN A 28 3.35 7.30 -13.88
CA ASN A 28 3.18 7.99 -12.60
C ASN A 28 4.07 9.25 -12.57
N TYR A 29 3.53 10.33 -11.98
CA TYR A 29 4.19 11.63 -11.87
C TYR A 29 4.18 12.09 -10.42
N LEU A 30 5.31 12.67 -9.99
CA LEU A 30 5.41 13.43 -8.73
C LEU A 30 4.87 12.68 -7.50
N LEU A 31 5.37 11.48 -7.26
CA LEU A 31 5.10 10.78 -6.02
C LEU A 31 5.63 11.59 -4.83
N GLU A 32 4.77 11.90 -3.87
CA GLU A 32 5.14 12.62 -2.66
C GLU A 32 5.92 11.71 -1.69
N LYS A 33 7.22 11.60 -1.92
CA LYS A 33 8.12 10.76 -1.10
C LYS A 33 8.26 11.26 0.35
N SER A 34 8.17 12.56 0.57
CA SER A 34 8.28 13.17 1.91
C SER A 34 7.22 12.66 2.89
N ARG A 35 6.06 12.24 2.39
CA ARG A 35 4.98 11.67 3.20
C ARG A 35 5.39 10.42 3.97
N VAL A 36 6.38 9.67 3.49
CA VAL A 36 6.84 8.47 4.19
C VAL A 36 7.42 8.82 5.56
N VAL A 37 8.21 9.89 5.65
CA VAL A 37 8.95 10.24 6.86
C VAL A 37 8.25 11.26 7.74
N PHE A 38 7.30 12.02 7.18
CA PHE A 38 6.57 13.06 7.89
C PHE A 38 5.13 13.19 7.38
N GLN A 39 4.18 13.34 8.30
CA GLN A 39 2.78 13.62 8.01
C GLN A 39 2.32 14.81 8.85
N SER A 40 1.46 15.66 8.28
CA SER A 40 0.85 16.76 9.05
C SER A 40 -0.17 16.21 10.04
N GLU A 41 -0.43 16.95 11.12
CA GLU A 41 -1.46 16.60 12.10
C GLU A 41 -2.80 16.30 11.41
N GLY A 42 -3.44 15.20 11.80
CA GLY A 42 -4.70 14.76 11.19
C GLY A 42 -4.56 14.00 9.86
N GLU A 43 -3.36 13.89 9.28
CA GLU A 43 -3.12 13.11 8.06
C GLU A 43 -2.51 11.73 8.36
N ARG A 44 -2.79 10.74 7.52
CA ARG A 44 -2.10 9.45 7.55
C ARG A 44 -0.92 9.39 6.58
N ASN A 45 -0.05 8.41 6.81
CA ASN A 45 0.91 7.94 5.82
C ASN A 45 0.19 7.17 4.68
N TYR A 46 0.93 6.57 3.75
CA TYR A 46 0.34 5.74 2.70
C TYR A 46 -0.42 4.54 3.28
N HIS A 47 -1.58 4.23 2.69
CA HIS A 47 -2.49 3.18 3.19
C HIS A 47 -1.83 1.82 3.36
N ILE A 48 -0.88 1.46 2.50
CA ILE A 48 -0.23 0.15 2.52
C ILE A 48 0.44 -0.17 3.86
N PHE A 49 0.92 0.82 4.60
CA PHE A 49 1.52 0.58 5.92
C PHE A 49 0.49 0.08 6.93
N TYR A 50 -0.66 0.77 7.03
CA TYR A 50 -1.76 0.39 7.92
C TYR A 50 -2.42 -0.93 7.49
N GLN A 51 -2.58 -1.11 6.17
CA GLN A 51 -3.09 -2.35 5.57
C GLN A 51 -2.19 -3.55 5.86
N LEU A 52 -0.87 -3.40 5.74
CA LEU A 52 0.09 -4.45 6.05
C LEU A 52 0.06 -4.83 7.54
N ILE A 53 -0.06 -3.85 8.44
CA ILE A 53 -0.20 -4.08 9.89
C ILE A 53 -1.50 -4.83 10.20
N ALA A 54 -2.63 -4.36 9.67
CA ALA A 54 -3.92 -4.99 9.85
C ALA A 54 -3.94 -6.42 9.28
N GLY A 55 -3.35 -6.62 8.10
CA GLY A 55 -3.16 -7.93 7.49
C GLY A 55 -2.30 -8.87 8.33
N GLY A 56 -1.21 -8.36 8.93
CA GLY A 56 -0.38 -9.12 9.86
C GLY A 56 -1.16 -9.57 11.10
N LYS A 57 -2.04 -8.72 11.66
CA LYS A 57 -2.88 -9.12 12.81
C LYS A 57 -3.81 -10.30 12.48
N ALA A 58 -4.25 -10.42 11.24
CA ALA A 58 -5.08 -11.52 10.76
C ALA A 58 -4.26 -12.76 10.30
N ASP A 59 -2.94 -12.61 10.11
CA ASP A 59 -2.00 -13.65 9.67
C ASP A 59 -0.74 -13.70 10.56
N PRO A 60 -0.75 -14.56 11.60
CA PRO A 60 0.36 -14.65 12.56
C PRO A 60 1.72 -15.01 11.95
N GLU A 61 1.74 -15.78 10.86
CA GLU A 61 3.00 -16.17 10.21
C GLU A 61 3.58 -14.98 9.44
N LEU A 62 2.74 -14.20 8.74
CA LEU A 62 3.16 -12.94 8.12
C LEU A 62 3.68 -11.95 9.16
N GLN A 63 2.93 -11.77 10.25
CA GLN A 63 3.32 -10.87 11.35
C GLN A 63 4.68 -11.24 11.91
N LYS A 64 4.90 -12.53 12.22
CA LYS A 64 6.16 -13.04 12.75
C LYS A 64 7.31 -12.89 11.76
N THR A 65 7.07 -13.19 10.49
CA THR A 65 8.09 -13.12 9.42
C THR A 65 8.57 -11.70 9.21
N LEU A 66 7.65 -10.73 9.18
CA LEU A 66 7.95 -9.31 8.95
C LEU A 66 8.22 -8.51 10.23
N LYS A 67 8.09 -9.16 11.40
CA LYS A 67 8.24 -8.57 12.74
C LYS A 67 7.35 -7.34 12.94
N ILE A 68 6.09 -7.45 12.51
CA ILE A 68 5.16 -6.33 12.52
C ILE A 68 4.44 -6.23 13.87
N THR A 69 4.36 -5.02 14.41
CA THR A 69 3.64 -4.70 15.67
C THR A 69 2.51 -3.70 15.40
N ASP A 70 2.04 -2.99 16.43
CA ASP A 70 0.95 -2.03 16.27
C ASP A 70 1.42 -0.75 15.56
N ALA A 71 0.51 -0.05 14.86
CA ALA A 71 0.85 1.16 14.11
C ALA A 71 1.48 2.25 14.98
N VAL A 72 1.05 2.36 16.24
CA VAL A 72 1.56 3.31 17.22
C VAL A 72 3.00 3.05 17.64
N ASP A 73 3.53 1.84 17.40
CA ASP A 73 4.92 1.50 17.74
C ASP A 73 5.92 2.07 16.71
N TYR A 74 5.43 2.52 15.55
CA TYR A 74 6.26 2.98 14.45
C TYR A 74 6.28 4.50 14.35
N HIS A 75 7.48 5.09 14.43
CA HIS A 75 7.67 6.53 14.35
C HIS A 75 7.04 7.14 13.09
N TYR A 76 7.12 6.48 11.93
CA TYR A 76 6.54 6.99 10.67
C TYR A 76 5.02 6.88 10.57
N LEU A 77 4.34 6.33 11.57
CA LEU A 77 2.88 6.18 11.60
C LEU A 77 2.21 6.91 12.76
N ASP A 78 2.93 7.19 13.86
CA ASP A 78 2.38 7.80 15.08
C ASP A 78 2.62 9.33 15.19
N GLN A 79 3.23 9.97 14.18
CA GLN A 79 3.57 11.41 14.25
C GLN A 79 2.37 12.36 14.13
N SER A 80 1.28 11.93 13.50
CA SER A 80 0.16 12.81 13.12
C SER A 80 -1.06 12.72 14.03
N GLY A 81 -1.04 11.81 15.01
CA GLY A 81 -2.17 11.53 15.90
C GLY A 81 -3.33 10.76 15.25
N VAL A 82 -3.16 10.25 14.02
CA VAL A 82 -4.19 9.49 13.30
C VAL A 82 -3.61 8.21 12.71
N VAL A 83 -4.05 7.06 13.23
CA VAL A 83 -3.68 5.72 12.72
C VAL A 83 -4.86 5.02 12.06
N GLU A 84 -6.08 5.28 12.53
CA GLU A 84 -7.34 4.75 12.00
C GLU A 84 -8.19 5.87 11.40
N ILE A 85 -9.00 5.53 10.40
CA ILE A 85 -9.99 6.44 9.79
C ILE A 85 -11.34 5.73 9.81
N GLU A 86 -12.36 6.41 10.34
CA GLU A 86 -13.72 5.89 10.37
C GLU A 86 -14.21 5.50 8.96
N GLY A 87 -14.76 4.30 8.86
CA GLY A 87 -15.29 3.75 7.61
C GLY A 87 -14.26 3.10 6.68
N ILE A 88 -12.96 3.12 7.03
CA ILE A 88 -11.92 2.36 6.32
C ILE A 88 -11.64 1.05 7.05
N ASN A 89 -11.55 -0.05 6.30
CA ASN A 89 -11.16 -1.35 6.84
C ASN A 89 -9.85 -1.79 6.18
N ASP A 90 -8.74 -1.48 6.86
CA ASP A 90 -7.39 -1.72 6.34
C ASP A 90 -7.08 -3.23 6.16
N GLU A 91 -7.67 -4.13 6.95
CA GLU A 91 -7.53 -5.60 6.77
C GLU A 91 -8.20 -6.09 5.48
N LYS A 92 -9.43 -5.62 5.23
CA LYS A 92 -10.17 -5.92 4.01
C LYS A 92 -9.45 -5.35 2.79
N ASP A 93 -8.96 -4.13 2.87
CA ASP A 93 -8.23 -3.50 1.78
C ASP A 93 -6.89 -4.20 1.51
N PHE A 94 -6.20 -4.68 2.55
CA PHE A 94 -5.02 -5.54 2.38
C PHE A 94 -5.35 -6.83 1.64
N SER A 95 -6.46 -7.49 1.99
CA SER A 95 -6.93 -8.68 1.28
C SER A 95 -7.24 -8.41 -0.20
N ILE A 96 -7.78 -7.23 -0.52
CA ILE A 96 -7.99 -6.79 -1.91
C ILE A 96 -6.65 -6.62 -2.64
N ILE A 97 -5.63 -6.04 -1.99
CA ILE A 97 -4.28 -5.90 -2.56
C ILE A 97 -3.64 -7.27 -2.83
N ARG A 98 -3.72 -8.20 -1.88
CA ARG A 98 -3.23 -9.59 -2.04
C ARG A 98 -3.87 -10.26 -3.26
N ARG A 99 -5.20 -10.15 -3.38
CA ARG A 99 -5.93 -10.68 -4.56
C ARG A 99 -5.56 -9.97 -5.85
N ALA A 100 -5.25 -8.67 -5.82
CA ALA A 100 -4.80 -7.94 -7.00
C ALA A 100 -3.44 -8.44 -7.49
N PHE A 101 -2.50 -8.74 -6.59
CA PHE A 101 -1.22 -9.39 -6.95
C PHE A 101 -1.45 -10.73 -7.66
N THR A 102 -2.32 -11.59 -7.10
CA THR A 102 -2.69 -12.86 -7.72
C THR A 102 -3.33 -12.68 -9.10
N THR A 103 -4.24 -11.71 -9.23
CA THR A 103 -4.93 -11.41 -10.50
C THR A 103 -3.97 -10.96 -11.59
N LEU A 104 -2.93 -10.22 -11.20
CA LEU A 104 -1.85 -9.77 -12.09
C LEU A 104 -0.76 -10.83 -12.28
N SER A 105 -0.93 -12.03 -11.69
CA SER A 105 0.01 -13.15 -11.77
C SER A 105 1.42 -12.80 -11.28
N PHE A 106 1.53 -11.97 -10.26
CA PHE A 106 2.78 -11.76 -9.56
C PHE A 106 3.13 -12.99 -8.72
N ASP A 107 4.39 -13.42 -8.82
CA ASP A 107 4.90 -14.54 -8.06
C ASP A 107 5.04 -14.18 -6.57
N GLU A 108 4.56 -15.06 -5.71
CA GLU A 108 4.46 -14.79 -4.27
C GLU A 108 5.84 -14.67 -3.64
N ASP A 109 6.76 -15.58 -3.94
CA ASP A 109 8.07 -15.66 -3.27
C ASP A 109 9.08 -14.66 -3.83
N SER A 110 9.11 -14.47 -5.14
CA SER A 110 10.12 -13.63 -5.81
C SER A 110 9.72 -12.17 -5.97
N ILE A 111 8.43 -11.83 -5.88
CA ILE A 111 7.93 -10.46 -6.08
C ILE A 111 7.15 -9.96 -4.86
N VAL A 112 6.09 -10.66 -4.46
CA VAL A 112 5.17 -10.13 -3.44
C VAL A 112 5.82 -10.09 -2.06
N ALA A 113 6.41 -11.19 -1.61
CA ALA A 113 7.09 -11.27 -0.33
C ALA A 113 8.21 -10.21 -0.17
N PRO A 114 9.09 -9.98 -1.16
CA PRO A 114 10.05 -8.87 -1.15
C PRO A 114 9.41 -7.49 -1.06
N ILE A 115 8.30 -7.23 -1.77
CA ILE A 115 7.59 -5.94 -1.69
C ILE A 115 7.05 -5.70 -0.26
N LEU A 116 6.43 -6.71 0.34
CA LEU A 116 5.92 -6.62 1.72
C LEU A 116 7.06 -6.45 2.72
N ALA A 117 8.18 -7.15 2.51
CA ALA A 117 9.38 -7.03 3.34
C ALA A 117 10.00 -5.63 3.26
N ILE A 118 10.12 -5.04 2.06
CA ILE A 118 10.60 -3.66 1.89
C ILE A 118 9.65 -2.67 2.58
N THR A 119 8.34 -2.88 2.46
CA THR A 119 7.33 -2.04 3.10
C THR A 119 7.46 -2.08 4.63
N ALA A 120 7.59 -3.27 5.22
CA ALA A 120 7.84 -3.43 6.65
C ALA A 120 9.20 -2.85 7.06
N ALA A 121 10.25 -3.04 6.26
CA ALA A 121 11.59 -2.53 6.55
C ALA A 121 11.62 -1.01 6.67
N VAL A 122 10.84 -0.29 5.86
CA VAL A 122 10.70 1.17 5.96
C VAL A 122 10.16 1.60 7.34
N LEU A 123 9.26 0.81 7.94
CA LEU A 123 8.73 1.09 9.28
C LEU A 123 9.75 0.87 10.39
N HIS A 124 10.71 -0.02 10.17
CA HIS A 124 11.76 -0.38 11.15
C HIS A 124 12.98 0.56 11.14
N LEU A 125 13.02 1.56 10.24
CA LEU A 125 14.08 2.58 10.15
C LEU A 125 13.85 3.72 11.13
#